data_AF-A0A4Q0GKU3-F1
#
_entry.id   AF-A0A4Q0GKU3-F1
#
_cell.length_a   1.000
_cell.length_b   1.000
_cell.length_c   1.000
_cell.angle_alpha   90.00
_cell.angle_beta   90.00
_cell.angle_gamma   90.00
#
_symmetry.space_group_name_H-M   'P 1'
#
loop_
_entity.id
_entity.type
_entity.pdbx_description
1 polymer ?
#
loop_
_entity_poly.entity_id
_entity_poly.type
_entity_poly.pdbx_seq_one_letter_code
_entity_poly.pdbx_strand_id
1 'polypeptide(L)'
;MGGGVVRAAQPRLRHRAERQPRRGISARIALGPDRRSQVMTDHPNAIELANNAELTSESVEVARIWITNGAGSNVLIDAGILEDPTVFGYLIADTIRHAARAYAGTWGIAEDAALQAIVDGVGTELREQFTTITTIQEGTIN
;
A
#
# COMPACT_ATOMS: atom_id res chain seq x y z
N MET A 1 9.97 67.39 2.51
CA MET A 1 10.26 68.61 1.73
C MET A 1 11.77 68.76 1.71
N GLY A 2 12.44 68.47 0.60
CA GLY A 2 12.87 69.46 -0.40
C GLY A 2 14.40 69.45 -0.38
N GLY A 3 15.07 68.81 -1.34
CA GLY A 3 15.67 69.50 -2.50
C GLY A 3 17.10 69.92 -2.14
N GLY A 4 18.18 69.31 -2.63
CA GLY A 4 18.45 68.94 -4.01
C GLY A 4 19.12 70.13 -4.71
N VAL A 5 20.44 70.12 -4.87
CA VAL A 5 21.10 70.90 -5.93
C VAL A 5 22.21 70.07 -6.57
N VAL A 6 22.13 70.09 -7.89
CA VAL A 6 22.80 69.32 -8.92
C VAL A 6 23.83 70.23 -9.60
N ARG A 7 24.96 69.69 -10.09
CA ARG A 7 25.57 70.00 -11.42
C ARG A 7 26.86 69.19 -11.58
N ALA A 8 26.94 68.24 -12.53
CA ALA A 8 27.27 68.40 -13.98
C ALA A 8 28.78 68.72 -14.18
N ALA A 9 29.57 68.11 -15.06
CA ALA A 9 29.33 67.27 -16.23
C ALA A 9 30.59 66.42 -16.61
N GLN A 10 30.34 65.27 -17.24
CA GLN A 10 31.01 64.46 -18.30
C GLN A 10 32.30 64.96 -19.01
N PRO A 11 32.95 64.21 -19.96
CA PRO A 11 32.83 62.79 -20.39
C PRO A 11 34.19 62.06 -20.62
N ARG A 12 34.18 60.73 -20.92
CA ARG A 12 34.70 60.10 -22.17
C ARG A 12 35.25 58.66 -22.01
N LEU A 13 34.62 57.76 -22.82
CA LEU A 13 35.24 56.74 -23.71
C LEU A 13 35.87 55.50 -23.02
N ARG A 14 35.74 54.23 -23.45
CA ARG A 14 35.10 53.39 -24.48
C ARG A 14 35.13 51.97 -23.85
N HIS A 15 34.29 50.98 -24.12
CA HIS A 15 34.27 50.14 -25.32
C HIS A 15 33.18 49.07 -25.16
N ARG A 16 32.60 48.72 -26.31
CA ARG A 16 31.57 47.73 -26.63
C ARG A 16 32.02 46.28 -26.45
N ALA A 17 31.12 45.44 -25.92
CA ALA A 17 30.91 44.02 -26.27
C ALA A 17 29.50 43.62 -25.76
N GLU A 18 28.44 43.86 -26.52
CA GLU A 18 27.76 42.91 -27.42
C GLU A 18 27.52 41.47 -26.90
N ARG A 19 26.29 41.27 -26.41
CA ARG A 19 25.29 40.20 -26.67
C ARG A 19 25.64 38.70 -26.46
N GLN A 20 24.87 38.13 -25.52
CA GLN A 20 24.40 36.73 -25.30
C GLN A 20 24.23 35.82 -26.53
N PRO A 21 24.33 34.47 -26.38
CA PRO A 21 23.12 33.66 -26.07
C PRO A 21 23.32 32.46 -25.12
N ARG A 22 22.19 32.01 -24.53
CA ARG A 22 22.01 30.78 -23.75
C ARG A 22 22.35 29.53 -24.57
N ARG A 23 23.18 28.65 -24.00
CA ARG A 23 23.38 27.21 -24.34
C ARG A 23 23.84 26.55 -23.04
N GLY A 24 23.39 25.38 -22.59
CA GLY A 24 22.42 24.42 -23.04
C GLY A 24 22.26 23.40 -21.91
N ILE A 25 21.06 22.83 -21.78
CA ILE A 25 20.81 21.67 -20.93
C ILE A 25 21.71 20.54 -21.43
N SER A 26 22.56 19.96 -20.58
CA SER A 26 23.10 18.63 -20.85
C SER A 26 23.48 17.88 -19.58
N ALA A 27 22.64 16.86 -19.32
CA ALA A 27 22.98 15.53 -18.88
C ALA A 27 23.95 15.35 -17.71
N ARG A 28 23.39 14.97 -16.55
CA ARG A 28 23.74 13.75 -15.80
C ARG A 28 22.74 13.59 -14.65
N ILE A 29 21.52 13.19 -15.00
CA ILE A 29 20.62 12.59 -14.01
C ILE A 29 21.21 11.23 -13.65
N ALA A 30 21.31 11.01 -12.35
CA ALA A 30 21.93 9.89 -11.70
C ALA A 30 21.40 8.54 -12.20
N LEU A 31 22.30 7.67 -12.67
CA LEU A 31 22.07 6.23 -12.57
C LEU A 31 22.26 5.88 -11.08
N GLY A 32 21.17 5.99 -10.32
CA GLY A 32 21.00 5.17 -9.13
C GLY A 32 20.97 3.69 -9.54
N PRO A 33 21.30 2.76 -8.63
CA PRO A 33 21.34 1.35 -8.97
C PRO A 33 20.00 0.96 -9.58
N ASP A 34 20.09 0.46 -10.81
CA ASP A 34 19.03 -0.21 -11.54
C ASP A 34 18.30 -1.11 -10.53
N ARG A 35 17.07 -0.72 -10.18
CA ARG A 35 16.13 -1.59 -9.47
C ARG A 35 15.85 -2.72 -10.44
N ARG A 36 16.80 -3.66 -10.51
CA ARG A 36 16.56 -5.04 -10.89
C ARG A 36 15.24 -5.33 -10.22
N SER A 37 14.20 -5.54 -11.02
CA SER A 37 12.94 -6.09 -10.60
C SER A 37 13.31 -7.22 -9.67
N GLN A 38 13.21 -6.97 -8.36
CA GLN A 38 13.35 -8.02 -7.39
C GLN A 38 12.11 -8.83 -7.71
N VAL A 39 12.32 -9.90 -8.49
CA VAL A 39 11.29 -10.89 -8.73
C VAL A 39 11.01 -11.40 -7.33
N MET A 40 10.02 -10.79 -6.67
CA MET A 40 9.38 -11.38 -5.52
C MET A 40 8.76 -12.64 -6.09
N THR A 41 9.51 -13.72 -6.03
CA THR A 41 8.92 -15.04 -6.16
C THR A 41 7.88 -15.10 -5.07
N ASP A 42 6.61 -15.11 -5.47
CA ASP A 42 5.51 -15.26 -4.54
C ASP A 42 5.74 -16.50 -3.66
N HIS A 43 5.20 -16.45 -2.44
CA HIS A 43 5.30 -17.59 -1.54
C HIS A 43 4.77 -18.85 -2.25
N PRO A 44 5.39 -20.03 -2.07
CA PRO A 44 4.85 -21.27 -2.62
C PRO A 44 3.37 -21.45 -2.26
N ASN A 45 2.51 -21.69 -3.25
CA ASN A 45 1.05 -21.75 -3.10
C ASN A 45 0.34 -20.41 -2.77
N ALA A 46 0.96 -19.27 -3.07
CA ALA A 46 0.21 -18.01 -3.11
C ALA A 46 -0.96 -18.14 -4.09
N ILE A 47 -2.12 -17.58 -3.71
CA ILE A 47 -3.27 -17.51 -4.62
C ILE A 47 -2.88 -16.60 -5.77
N GLU A 48 -2.81 -17.16 -6.97
CA GLU A 48 -2.53 -16.37 -8.17
C GLU A 48 -3.66 -15.36 -8.39
N LEU A 49 -3.30 -14.13 -8.77
CA LEU A 49 -4.24 -13.17 -9.33
C LEU A 49 -4.65 -13.67 -10.72
N ALA A 50 -5.50 -14.69 -10.76
CA ALA A 50 -6.04 -15.21 -12.00
C ALA A 50 -6.87 -14.12 -12.70
N ASN A 51 -7.01 -14.23 -14.02
CA ASN A 51 -7.60 -13.23 -14.91
C ASN A 51 -9.08 -12.85 -14.60
N ASN A 52 -9.70 -13.46 -13.58
CA ASN A 52 -11.07 -13.21 -13.12
C ASN A 52 -11.15 -12.36 -11.85
N ALA A 53 -10.03 -11.91 -11.27
CA ALA A 53 -10.07 -10.92 -10.20
C ALA A 53 -10.43 -9.55 -10.81
N GLU A 54 -11.56 -8.95 -10.40
CA GLU A 54 -12.00 -7.62 -10.83
C GLU A 54 -11.21 -6.51 -10.12
N LEU A 55 -9.89 -6.55 -10.24
CA LEU A 55 -8.99 -5.54 -9.69
C LEU A 55 -8.80 -4.40 -10.69
N THR A 56 -8.77 -3.17 -10.19
CA THR A 56 -8.48 -1.96 -10.97
C THR A 56 -7.09 -1.42 -10.63
N SER A 57 -6.64 -0.36 -11.32
CA SER A 57 -5.40 0.34 -10.95
C SER A 57 -5.44 0.95 -9.54
N GLU A 58 -6.62 1.16 -9.00
CA GLU A 58 -6.84 1.73 -7.66
C GLU A 58 -6.97 0.65 -6.57
N SER A 59 -7.00 -0.64 -6.96
CA SER A 59 -7.07 -1.74 -6.00
C SER A 59 -5.71 -1.93 -5.32
N VAL A 60 -5.73 -2.00 -3.99
CA VAL A 60 -4.53 -2.19 -3.16
C VAL A 60 -4.67 -3.44 -2.29
N GLU A 61 -3.56 -4.15 -2.09
CA GLU A 61 -3.50 -5.32 -1.22
C GLU A 61 -3.48 -4.86 0.25
N VAL A 62 -4.42 -5.32 1.06
CA VAL A 62 -4.57 -4.90 2.48
C VAL A 62 -3.99 -5.93 3.45
N ALA A 63 -4.08 -7.22 3.10
CA ALA A 63 -3.65 -8.30 3.98
C ALA A 63 -3.18 -9.52 3.20
N ARG A 64 -2.25 -10.25 3.81
CA ARG A 64 -1.89 -11.61 3.40
C ARG A 64 -1.99 -12.55 4.59
N ILE A 65 -2.65 -13.69 4.39
CA ILE A 65 -2.96 -14.66 5.45
C ILE A 65 -2.52 -16.03 4.99
N TRP A 66 -1.70 -16.71 5.79
CA TRP A 66 -1.29 -18.09 5.56
C TRP A 66 -1.60 -18.96 6.77
N ILE A 67 -1.98 -20.21 6.52
CA ILE A 67 -2.10 -21.23 7.55
C ILE A 67 -0.90 -22.17 7.49
N THR A 68 -0.30 -22.45 8.64
CA THR A 68 0.73 -23.49 8.76
C THR A 68 0.13 -24.67 9.52
N ASN A 69 0.24 -25.88 8.95
CA ASN A 69 -0.32 -27.08 9.56
C ASN A 69 0.21 -27.26 10.99
N GLY A 70 -0.70 -27.22 11.97
CA GLY A 70 -0.37 -27.37 13.40
C GLY A 70 0.32 -26.17 14.07
N ALA A 71 0.56 -25.06 13.36
CA ALA A 71 1.29 -23.90 13.89
C ALA A 71 0.49 -22.57 13.83
N GLY A 72 -0.80 -22.62 13.51
CA GLY A 72 -1.67 -21.44 13.46
C GLY A 72 -1.51 -20.63 12.18
N SER A 73 -1.96 -19.37 12.23
CA SER A 73 -1.92 -18.43 11.12
C SER A 73 -0.75 -17.45 11.22
N ASN A 74 -0.21 -17.05 10.06
CA ASN A 74 0.64 -15.88 9.93
C ASN A 74 -0.14 -14.83 9.12
N VAL A 75 -0.26 -13.62 9.67
CA VAL A 75 -1.11 -12.56 9.16
C VAL A 75 -0.27 -11.29 9.03
N LEU A 76 -0.18 -10.76 7.81
CA LEU A 76 0.37 -9.44 7.52
C LEU A 76 -0.80 -8.52 7.18
N ILE A 77 -0.87 -7.36 7.83
CA ILE A 77 -1.90 -6.34 7.59
C ILE A 77 -1.19 -4.99 7.40
N ASP A 78 -1.49 -4.30 6.31
CA ASP A 78 -1.12 -2.90 6.14
C ASP A 78 -2.25 -2.02 6.71
N ALA A 79 -2.11 -1.66 7.99
CA ALA A 79 -3.08 -0.80 8.66
C ALA A 79 -3.10 0.64 8.11
N GLY A 80 -2.01 1.08 7.45
CA GLY A 80 -1.90 2.41 6.86
C GLY A 80 -2.82 2.61 5.65
N ILE A 81 -3.23 1.54 4.98
CA ILE A 81 -4.14 1.61 3.83
C ILE A 81 -5.59 1.87 4.27
N LEU A 82 -6.05 1.22 5.34
CA LEU A 82 -7.45 1.33 5.76
C LEU A 82 -7.70 2.51 6.69
N GLU A 83 -6.68 3.00 7.40
CA GLU A 83 -6.65 4.13 8.35
C GLU A 83 -7.65 4.06 9.52
N ASP A 84 -8.92 3.73 9.26
CA ASP A 84 -10.00 3.53 10.22
C ASP A 84 -10.23 2.02 10.49
N PRO A 85 -10.09 1.55 11.75
CA PRO A 85 -10.32 0.16 12.11
C PRO A 85 -11.77 -0.31 11.84
N THR A 86 -12.73 0.61 11.78
CA THR A 86 -14.12 0.29 11.39
C THR A 86 -14.20 -0.22 9.96
N VAL A 87 -13.39 0.36 9.06
CA VAL A 87 -13.31 -0.06 7.65
C VAL A 87 -12.73 -1.46 7.55
N PHE A 88 -11.73 -1.80 8.37
CA PHE A 88 -11.24 -3.18 8.47
C PHE A 88 -12.34 -4.13 8.95
N GLY A 89 -13.17 -3.72 9.92
CA GLY A 89 -14.34 -4.49 10.34
C GLY A 89 -15.32 -4.79 9.19
N TYR A 90 -15.61 -3.80 8.33
CA TYR A 90 -16.45 -3.99 7.15
C TYR A 90 -15.81 -4.94 6.12
N LEU A 91 -14.50 -4.81 5.88
CA LEU A 91 -13.75 -5.70 5.00
C LEU A 91 -13.81 -7.16 5.47
N ILE A 92 -13.65 -7.40 6.78
CA ILE A 92 -13.77 -8.75 7.36
C ILE A 92 -15.18 -9.30 7.19
N ALA A 93 -16.21 -8.49 7.43
CA ALA A 93 -17.59 -8.92 7.24
C ALA A 93 -17.89 -9.33 5.79
N ASP A 94 -17.39 -8.56 4.80
CA ASP A 94 -17.53 -8.90 3.38
C ASP A 94 -16.73 -10.17 3.01
N THR A 95 -15.52 -10.31 3.57
CA THR A 95 -14.68 -11.51 3.38
C THR A 95 -15.39 -12.77 3.90
N ILE A 96 -16.04 -12.70 5.07
CA ILE A 96 -16.81 -13.82 5.64
C ILE A 96 -17.98 -14.23 4.72
N ARG A 97 -18.67 -13.26 4.11
CA ARG A 97 -19.75 -13.54 3.15
C ARG A 97 -19.21 -14.25 1.90
N HIS A 98 -18.08 -13.80 1.37
CA HIS A 98 -17.41 -14.47 0.24
C HIS A 98 -16.93 -15.87 0.61
N ALA A 99 -16.40 -16.06 1.83
CA ALA A 99 -16.00 -17.37 2.33
C ALA A 99 -17.20 -18.32 2.38
N ALA A 100 -18.35 -17.89 2.90
CA ALA A 100 -19.55 -18.73 2.95
C ALA A 100 -19.95 -19.25 1.56
N ARG A 101 -19.92 -18.39 0.53
CA ARG A 101 -20.15 -18.77 -0.88
C ARG A 101 -19.11 -19.76 -1.39
N ALA A 102 -17.84 -19.53 -1.08
CA ALA A 102 -16.76 -20.42 -1.48
C ALA A 102 -16.93 -21.81 -0.86
N TYR A 103 -17.20 -21.89 0.45
CA TYR A 103 -17.43 -23.17 1.13
C TYR A 103 -18.66 -23.91 0.60
N ALA A 104 -19.76 -23.19 0.31
CA ALA A 104 -20.93 -23.78 -0.31
C ALA A 104 -20.59 -24.39 -1.68
N GLY A 105 -19.85 -23.66 -2.53
CA GLY A 105 -19.42 -24.15 -3.84
C GLY A 105 -18.42 -25.31 -3.78
N THR A 106 -17.48 -25.29 -2.84
CA THR A 106 -16.45 -26.32 -2.70
C THR A 106 -16.98 -27.61 -2.07
N TRP A 107 -17.83 -27.51 -1.04
CA TRP A 107 -18.22 -28.65 -0.20
C TRP A 107 -19.69 -29.06 -0.33
N GLY A 108 -20.48 -28.34 -1.14
CA GLY A 108 -21.90 -28.66 -1.37
C GLY A 108 -22.79 -28.45 -0.14
N ILE A 109 -22.33 -27.69 0.85
CA ILE A 109 -23.14 -27.25 1.98
C ILE A 109 -23.98 -26.03 1.60
N ALA A 110 -25.08 -25.78 2.31
CA ALA A 110 -25.87 -24.56 2.09
C ALA A 110 -25.07 -23.31 2.53
N GLU A 111 -25.18 -22.21 1.76
CA GLU A 111 -24.43 -20.97 2.01
C GLU A 111 -24.75 -20.36 3.39
N ASP A 112 -26.01 -20.44 3.83
CA ASP A 112 -26.45 -19.98 5.15
C ASP A 112 -25.85 -20.82 6.28
N ALA A 113 -25.80 -22.15 6.12
CA ALA A 113 -25.15 -23.05 7.06
C ALA A 113 -23.64 -22.81 7.12
N ALA A 114 -22.99 -22.57 5.97
CA ALA A 114 -21.57 -22.20 5.90
C ALA A 114 -21.30 -20.88 6.62
N LEU A 115 -22.13 -19.87 6.36
CA LEU A 115 -22.03 -18.56 7.00
C LEU A 115 -22.18 -18.67 8.52
N GLN A 116 -23.20 -19.40 8.99
CA GLN A 116 -23.45 -19.60 10.41
C GLN A 116 -22.23 -20.24 11.08
N ALA A 117 -21.70 -21.31 10.51
CA ALA A 117 -20.52 -22.00 11.04
C ALA A 117 -19.29 -21.08 11.09
N ILE A 118 -19.05 -20.27 10.06
CA ILE A 118 -17.93 -19.32 10.04
C ILE A 118 -18.11 -18.24 11.13
N VAL A 119 -19.30 -17.65 11.25
CA VAL A 119 -19.58 -16.60 12.24
C VAL A 119 -19.49 -17.14 13.67
N ASP A 120 -19.95 -18.37 13.91
CA ASP A 120 -19.83 -19.04 15.22
C ASP A 120 -18.36 -19.28 15.58
N GLY A 121 -17.54 -19.70 14.62
CA GLY A 121 -16.09 -19.86 14.78
C GLY A 121 -15.41 -18.53 15.11
N VAL A 122 -15.67 -17.48 14.32
CA VAL A 122 -15.14 -16.13 14.57
C VAL A 122 -15.56 -15.60 15.94
N GLY A 123 -16.84 -15.71 16.28
CA GLY A 123 -17.35 -15.25 17.57
C GLY A 123 -16.80 -16.03 18.76
N THR A 124 -16.45 -17.31 18.57
CA THR A 124 -15.78 -18.13 19.59
C THR A 124 -14.33 -17.69 19.77
N GLU A 125 -13.55 -17.64 18.69
CA GLU A 125 -12.14 -17.24 18.74
C GLU A 125 -11.96 -15.81 19.28
N LEU A 126 -12.79 -14.84 18.86
CA LEU A 126 -12.73 -13.48 19.38
C LEU A 126 -12.98 -13.42 20.89
N ARG A 127 -13.82 -14.31 21.44
CA ARG A 127 -14.04 -14.41 22.89
C ARG A 127 -12.88 -15.08 23.61
N GLU A 128 -12.28 -16.11 23.02
CA GLU A 128 -11.17 -16.86 23.63
C GLU A 128 -9.85 -16.08 23.58
N GLN A 129 -9.47 -15.54 22.43
CA GLN A 129 -8.23 -14.77 22.25
C GLN A 129 -8.24 -13.44 23.02
N PHE A 130 -9.41 -12.89 23.33
CA PHE A 130 -9.54 -11.74 24.25
C PHE A 130 -8.98 -12.04 25.66
N THR A 131 -8.96 -13.31 26.06
CA THR A 131 -8.49 -13.73 27.39
C THR A 131 -7.04 -14.23 27.41
N THR A 132 -6.50 -14.63 26.26
CA THR A 132 -5.12 -15.14 26.11
C THR A 132 -4.53 -14.64 24.80
N ILE A 133 -3.64 -13.64 24.85
CA ILE A 133 -2.87 -13.23 23.68
C ILE A 133 -1.70 -14.21 23.53
N THR A 134 -1.86 -15.24 22.69
CA THR A 134 -0.74 -16.02 22.17
C THR A 134 -0.39 -15.52 20.78
N THR A 135 0.46 -14.49 20.70
CA THR A 135 1.18 -14.16 19.47
C THR A 135 2.34 -15.14 19.30
N ILE A 136 2.21 -16.12 18.39
CA ILE A 136 3.32 -17.02 18.03
C ILE A 136 4.44 -16.24 17.31
N GLN A 137 4.08 -15.12 16.65
CA GLN A 137 4.99 -14.04 16.32
C GLN A 137 4.31 -12.71 16.64
N GLU A 138 5.00 -11.84 17.37
CA GLU A 138 4.63 -10.43 17.40
C GLU A 138 4.77 -9.91 15.97
N GLY A 139 3.66 -9.53 15.34
CA GLY A 139 3.66 -9.04 13.98
C GLY A 139 4.62 -7.86 13.86
N THR A 140 5.51 -7.91 12.87
CA THR A 140 6.33 -6.74 12.54
C THR A 140 5.40 -5.70 11.92
N ILE A 141 5.22 -4.59 12.63
CA ILE A 141 4.59 -3.39 12.09
C ILE A 141 5.55 -2.87 11.01
N ASN A 142 5.10 -2.85 9.75
CA ASN A 142 5.82 -2.16 8.68
C ASN A 142 5.37 -0.70 8.61
#